data_AF-A0A2A5ANU9-F1
#
_entry.id   AF-A0A2A5ANU9-F1
#
_cell.length_a   1.000
_cell.length_b   1.000
_cell.length_c   1.000
_cell.angle_alpha   90.00
_cell.angle_beta   90.00
_cell.angle_gamma   90.00
#
_symmetry.space_group_name_H-M   'P 1'
#
loop_
_entity.id
_entity.type
_entity.pdbx_description
1 polymer ?
#
loop_
_entity_poly.entity_id
_entity_poly.type
_entity_poly.pdbx_seq_one_letter_code
_entity_poly.pdbx_strand_id
1 'polypeptide(L)'
;MTPRPLIQAVAARVVLCTLATLLWIKISVAASVVITEQQALNFGPIIAYITQDIVIPPTDSGAAVFDITGDAYAQISVDVTNNRVTMTTGTGNGNTKKIVVNQWSYGGNVDSSGLGSLDQFGALTNIRIGATAAVKSSNIPGSYSGSGTVRIIYQ
;
A
#
# COMPACT_ATOMS: atom_id res chain seq x y z
N MET A 1 27.65 86.33 30.17
CA MET A 1 26.51 86.28 31.11
C MET A 1 25.44 85.37 30.52
N THR A 2 25.23 84.21 31.18
CA THR A 2 24.07 83.27 31.26
C THR A 2 23.18 82.96 30.04
N PRO A 3 22.63 81.72 29.85
CA PRO A 3 22.51 80.59 30.79
C PRO A 3 22.87 79.19 30.23
N ARG A 4 22.62 78.19 31.09
CA ARG A 4 22.91 76.73 31.07
C ARG A 4 21.69 75.94 30.47
N PRO A 5 21.62 74.60 30.64
CA PRO A 5 21.89 73.49 29.70
C PRO A 5 20.62 72.86 29.06
N LEU A 6 20.76 71.84 28.21
CA LEU A 6 19.72 70.80 28.02
C LEU A 6 20.36 69.44 27.66
N ILE A 7 20.16 68.48 28.55
CA ILE A 7 20.38 67.05 28.34
C ILE A 7 19.24 66.52 27.44
N GLN A 8 19.56 65.86 26.34
CA GLN A 8 18.69 64.86 25.68
C GLN A 8 19.58 63.65 25.35
N ALA A 9 19.55 62.57 26.14
CA ALA A 9 18.56 61.50 26.10
C ALA A 9 18.52 60.74 24.76
N VAL A 10 19.18 59.57 24.79
CA VAL A 10 18.71 58.27 24.27
C VAL A 10 18.32 58.19 22.79
N ALA A 11 19.01 57.32 22.03
CA ALA A 11 18.39 56.10 21.48
C ALA A 11 19.39 55.26 20.68
N ALA A 12 19.65 54.06 21.20
CA ALA A 12 20.20 52.94 20.46
C ALA A 12 19.25 52.60 19.29
N ARG A 13 19.74 52.69 18.05
CA ARG A 13 19.04 52.09 16.91
C ARG A 13 19.49 50.64 16.77
N VAL A 14 18.72 49.80 17.44
CA VAL A 14 18.66 48.35 17.28
C VAL A 14 18.57 48.02 15.79
N VAL A 15 19.49 47.18 15.34
CA VAL A 15 19.47 46.47 14.06
C VAL A 15 18.22 45.60 14.05
N LEU A 16 17.11 46.12 13.51
CA LEU A 16 15.92 45.34 13.26
C LEU A 16 16.06 44.73 11.86
N CYS A 17 16.91 43.71 11.78
CA CYS A 17 16.87 42.73 10.71
C CYS A 17 15.59 41.92 10.92
N THR A 18 14.43 42.50 10.58
CA THR A 18 13.19 41.75 10.40
C THR A 18 13.38 40.87 9.18
N LEU A 19 13.98 39.71 9.43
CA LEU A 19 13.84 38.51 8.63
C LEU A 19 12.33 38.25 8.51
N ALA A 20 11.72 38.87 7.50
CA ALA A 20 10.35 38.60 7.12
C ALA A 20 10.32 37.20 6.54
N THR A 21 10.25 36.19 7.41
CA THR A 21 9.79 34.86 7.02
C THR A 21 8.34 35.01 6.58
N LEU A 22 8.14 35.26 5.28
CA LEU A 22 6.86 35.05 4.64
C LEU A 22 6.46 33.60 4.95
N LEU A 23 5.41 33.38 5.73
CA LEU A 23 4.72 32.10 5.75
C LEU A 23 3.94 32.00 4.44
N TRP A 24 4.50 31.27 3.48
CA TRP A 24 3.77 30.92 2.27
C TRP A 24 2.77 29.84 2.65
N ILE A 25 1.49 30.19 2.74
CA ILE A 25 0.43 29.20 2.84
C ILE A 25 0.39 28.48 1.49
N LYS A 26 0.95 27.27 1.45
CA LYS A 26 0.81 26.37 0.29
C LYS A 26 -0.56 25.70 0.38
N ILE A 27 -1.46 26.10 -0.52
CA ILE A 27 -2.68 25.35 -0.80
C ILE A 27 -2.36 24.43 -1.97
N SER A 28 -2.34 23.12 -1.75
CA SER A 28 -2.24 22.10 -2.80
C SER A 28 -3.57 21.36 -2.92
N VAL A 29 -3.94 21.03 -4.15
CA VAL A 29 -5.05 20.12 -4.44
C VAL A 29 -4.45 18.72 -4.43
N ALA A 30 -4.98 17.82 -3.60
CA ALA A 30 -4.58 16.42 -3.59
C ALA A 30 -4.93 15.79 -4.96
N ALA A 31 -4.00 15.04 -5.51
CA ALA A 31 -4.21 14.24 -6.70
C ALA A 31 -5.26 13.16 -6.44
N SER A 32 -5.97 12.77 -7.49
CA SER A 32 -6.94 11.67 -7.40
C SER A 32 -6.20 10.35 -7.16
N VAL A 33 -6.59 9.65 -6.10
CA VAL A 33 -6.09 8.31 -5.82
C VAL A 33 -6.87 7.29 -6.65
N VAL A 34 -6.16 6.51 -7.46
CA VAL A 34 -6.76 5.45 -8.29
C VAL A 34 -5.98 4.18 -8.07
N ILE A 35 -6.67 3.07 -7.81
CA ILE A 35 -6.09 1.73 -7.66
C ILE A 35 -6.61 0.87 -8.80
N THR A 36 -5.70 0.22 -9.52
CA THR A 36 -6.04 -0.66 -10.64
C THR A 36 -5.51 -2.06 -10.37
N GLU A 37 -6.37 -3.07 -10.46
CA GLU A 37 -5.96 -4.48 -10.49
C GLU A 37 -5.55 -4.83 -11.93
N GLN A 38 -4.29 -5.20 -12.12
CA GLN A 38 -3.76 -5.65 -13.41
C GLN A 38 -3.93 -7.17 -13.57
N GLN A 39 -3.79 -7.90 -12.46
CA GLN A 39 -3.87 -9.35 -12.45
C GLN A 39 -4.38 -9.85 -11.10
N ALA A 40 -5.31 -10.79 -11.14
CA ALA A 40 -5.77 -11.52 -9.97
C ALA A 40 -4.76 -12.64 -9.58
N LEU A 41 -4.69 -12.95 -8.29
CA LEU A 41 -3.90 -14.07 -7.79
C LEU A 41 -4.37 -15.40 -8.39
N ASN A 42 -3.43 -16.19 -8.91
CA ASN A 42 -3.71 -17.43 -9.62
C ASN A 42 -2.82 -18.57 -9.12
N PHE A 43 -3.44 -19.59 -8.53
CA PHE A 43 -2.76 -20.81 -8.07
C PHE A 43 -2.69 -21.91 -9.15
N GLY A 44 -3.30 -21.70 -10.32
CA GLY A 44 -3.49 -22.73 -11.32
C GLY A 44 -4.50 -23.81 -10.89
N PRO A 45 -4.62 -24.88 -11.67
CA PRO A 45 -5.48 -26.01 -11.33
C PRO A 45 -4.88 -26.80 -10.16
N ILE A 46 -5.74 -27.18 -9.22
CA ILE A 46 -5.31 -27.98 -8.06
C ILE A 46 -5.40 -29.46 -8.41
N ILE A 47 -4.28 -30.15 -8.23
CA ILE A 47 -4.17 -31.60 -8.30
C ILE A 47 -4.58 -32.16 -6.94
N ALA A 48 -5.55 -33.07 -6.93
CA ALA A 48 -6.14 -33.59 -5.69
C ALA A 48 -5.35 -34.75 -5.07
N TYR A 49 -5.89 -35.22 -3.94
CA TYR A 49 -5.50 -36.44 -3.24
C TYR A 49 -4.19 -36.39 -2.44
N ILE A 50 -3.51 -35.25 -2.43
CA ILE A 50 -2.39 -34.96 -1.54
C ILE A 50 -2.67 -33.73 -0.69
N THR A 51 -2.22 -33.77 0.56
CA THR A 51 -2.18 -32.57 1.40
C THR A 51 -0.92 -31.81 1.05
N GLN A 52 -1.07 -30.58 0.55
CA GLN A 52 0.04 -29.73 0.16
C GLN A 52 -0.32 -28.26 0.29
N ASP A 53 0.70 -27.44 0.54
CA ASP A 53 0.60 -26.00 0.45
C ASP A 53 1.08 -25.58 -0.94
N ILE A 54 0.22 -24.88 -1.68
CA ILE A 54 0.57 -24.27 -2.96
C ILE A 54 0.98 -22.83 -2.67
N VAL A 55 2.26 -22.54 -2.84
CA VAL A 55 2.83 -21.21 -2.58
C VAL A 55 3.01 -20.49 -3.90
N ILE A 56 2.40 -19.31 -4.01
CA ILE A 56 2.63 -18.36 -5.09
C ILE A 56 3.39 -17.18 -4.49
N PRO A 57 4.73 -17.11 -4.63
CA PRO A 57 5.48 -15.97 -4.11
C PRO A 57 5.17 -14.70 -4.91
N PRO A 58 5.43 -13.49 -4.36
CA PRO A 58 5.16 -12.23 -5.07
C PRO A 58 5.95 -12.11 -6.38
N THR A 59 7.10 -12.78 -6.50
CA THR A 59 7.91 -12.81 -7.73
C THR A 59 7.35 -13.72 -8.81
N ASP A 60 6.38 -14.58 -8.48
CA ASP A 60 5.78 -15.52 -9.43
C ASP A 60 4.91 -14.80 -10.47
N SER A 61 4.77 -15.44 -11.63
CA SER A 61 3.80 -15.08 -12.66
C SER A 61 2.34 -15.18 -12.21
N GLY A 62 2.03 -16.00 -11.19
CA GLY A 62 0.69 -16.16 -10.63
C GLY A 62 0.32 -15.14 -9.56
N ALA A 63 1.23 -14.25 -9.13
CA ALA A 63 0.95 -13.26 -8.08
C ALA A 63 -0.15 -12.28 -8.52
N ALA A 64 -0.90 -11.73 -7.56
CA ALA A 64 -1.77 -10.59 -7.87
C ALA A 64 -0.92 -9.34 -8.13
N VAL A 65 -1.33 -8.52 -9.08
CA VAL A 65 -0.61 -7.30 -9.48
C VAL A 65 -1.55 -6.11 -9.46
N PHE A 66 -1.10 -5.04 -8.80
CA PHE A 66 -1.82 -3.79 -8.69
C PHE A 66 -0.93 -2.61 -9.07
N ASP A 67 -1.58 -1.56 -9.55
CA ASP A 67 -0.99 -0.23 -9.73
C ASP A 67 -1.79 0.79 -8.93
N ILE A 68 -1.12 1.84 -8.46
CA ILE A 68 -1.76 2.97 -7.80
C ILE A 68 -1.22 4.30 -8.33
N THR A 69 -2.10 5.29 -8.45
CA THR A 69 -1.73 6.69 -8.65
C THR A 69 -2.21 7.56 -7.49
N GLY A 70 -1.55 8.70 -7.27
CA GLY A 70 -1.81 9.63 -6.17
C GLY A 70 -0.89 10.86 -6.26
N ASP A 71 -0.57 11.48 -5.13
CA ASP A 71 0.43 12.56 -5.07
C ASP A 71 1.85 12.00 -5.21
N ALA A 72 2.71 12.82 -5.81
CA ALA A 72 4.12 12.50 -5.96
C ALA A 72 4.79 12.25 -4.61
N TYR A 73 5.61 11.21 -4.53
CA TYR A 73 6.39 10.83 -3.34
C TYR A 73 5.57 10.44 -2.10
N ALA A 74 4.25 10.31 -2.21
CA ALA A 74 3.43 9.87 -1.10
C ALA A 74 3.78 8.44 -0.67
N GLN A 75 3.72 8.18 0.62
CA GLN A 75 3.95 6.86 1.17
C GLN A 75 2.65 6.04 1.13
N ILE A 76 2.78 4.74 0.94
CA ILE A 76 1.65 3.82 1.01
C ILE A 76 1.96 2.60 1.87
N SER A 77 0.90 1.97 2.36
CA SER A 77 0.95 0.62 2.91
C SER A 77 -0.12 -0.26 2.28
N VAL A 78 0.26 -1.46 1.88
CA VAL A 78 -0.59 -2.49 1.28
C VAL A 78 -0.84 -3.59 2.30
N ASP A 79 -2.10 -3.97 2.47
CA ASP A 79 -2.50 -5.04 3.38
C ASP A 79 -3.66 -5.87 2.82
N VAL A 80 -3.62 -7.18 2.99
CA VAL A 80 -4.79 -8.04 2.74
C VAL A 80 -5.62 -8.14 4.00
N THR A 81 -6.70 -7.38 4.04
CA THR A 81 -7.55 -7.24 5.25
C THR A 81 -8.24 -8.54 5.68
N ASN A 82 -8.38 -9.50 4.76
CA ASN A 82 -8.88 -10.82 5.07
C ASN A 82 -7.70 -11.74 5.34
N ASN A 83 -7.39 -11.97 6.61
CA ASN A 83 -6.38 -12.95 7.03
C ASN A 83 -6.69 -14.39 6.53
N ARG A 84 -7.90 -14.62 6.03
CA ARG A 84 -8.35 -15.91 5.51
C ARG A 84 -9.38 -15.73 4.39
N VAL A 85 -9.09 -16.30 3.23
CA VAL A 85 -10.04 -16.42 2.11
C VAL A 85 -10.37 -17.89 1.90
N THR A 86 -11.66 -18.21 1.80
CA THR A 86 -12.11 -19.57 1.45
C THR A 86 -12.43 -19.57 -0.03
N MET A 87 -11.67 -20.36 -0.81
CA MET A 87 -11.96 -20.54 -2.23
C MET A 87 -12.79 -21.81 -2.41
N THR A 88 -13.75 -21.77 -3.33
CA THR A 88 -14.67 -22.87 -3.62
C THR A 88 -14.49 -23.37 -5.05
N THR A 89 -14.81 -24.65 -5.27
CA THR A 89 -14.94 -25.22 -6.62
C THR A 89 -16.33 -25.82 -6.84
N GLY A 90 -16.79 -25.84 -8.09
CA GLY A 90 -18.10 -26.33 -8.49
C GLY A 90 -19.25 -25.72 -7.67
N THR A 91 -20.14 -26.56 -7.14
CA THR A 91 -21.31 -26.11 -6.35
C THR A 91 -21.00 -25.63 -4.92
N GLY A 92 -19.72 -25.60 -4.49
CA GLY A 92 -19.26 -24.92 -3.28
C GLY A 92 -19.73 -25.45 -1.91
N ASN A 93 -20.70 -26.37 -1.85
CA ASN A 93 -21.37 -26.72 -0.59
C ASN A 93 -20.66 -27.78 0.30
N GLY A 94 -19.53 -28.36 -0.15
CA GLY A 94 -18.81 -29.41 0.60
C GLY A 94 -17.42 -29.00 1.07
N ASN A 95 -16.95 -29.53 2.21
CA ASN A 95 -15.58 -29.30 2.70
C ASN A 95 -14.51 -29.79 1.71
N THR A 96 -14.80 -30.84 0.95
CA THR A 96 -13.95 -31.33 -0.14
C THR A 96 -13.85 -30.32 -1.30
N LYS A 97 -14.80 -29.39 -1.40
CA LYS A 97 -14.85 -28.35 -2.44
C LYS A 97 -14.35 -26.99 -1.95
N LYS A 98 -13.72 -26.93 -0.78
CA LYS A 98 -13.19 -25.70 -0.18
C LYS A 98 -11.71 -25.83 0.12
N ILE A 99 -10.94 -24.84 -0.30
CA ILE A 99 -9.56 -24.63 0.13
C ILE A 99 -9.46 -23.29 0.85
N VAL A 100 -8.36 -23.10 1.58
CA VAL A 100 -8.14 -21.90 2.37
C VAL A 100 -6.85 -21.24 1.93
N VAL A 101 -6.91 -19.94 1.68
CA VAL A 101 -5.74 -19.08 1.52
C VAL A 101 -5.60 -18.26 2.81
N ASN A 102 -4.46 -18.35 3.48
CA ASN A 102 -4.29 -17.77 4.82
C ASN A 102 -2.86 -17.27 5.14
N GLN A 103 -1.96 -17.30 4.18
CA GLN A 103 -0.65 -16.67 4.31
C GLN A 103 -0.48 -15.75 3.12
N TRP A 104 -0.14 -14.50 3.40
CA TRP A 104 0.01 -13.45 2.40
C TRP A 104 1.46 -12.96 2.42
N SER A 105 1.96 -12.54 1.27
CA SER A 105 3.30 -11.99 1.11
C SER A 105 3.27 -10.84 0.11
N TYR A 106 4.15 -9.87 0.28
CA TYR A 106 4.19 -8.63 -0.50
C TYR A 106 5.52 -8.50 -1.25
N GLY A 107 5.51 -7.81 -2.38
CA GLY A 107 6.71 -7.55 -3.15
C GLY A 107 6.44 -6.73 -4.41
N GLY A 108 7.32 -6.87 -5.40
CA GLY A 108 7.33 -5.98 -6.57
C GLY A 108 7.95 -4.64 -6.19
N ASN A 109 7.19 -3.54 -6.35
CA ASN A 109 7.66 -2.21 -5.96
C ASN A 109 7.28 -1.79 -4.53
N VAL A 110 6.70 -2.71 -3.75
CA VAL A 110 6.61 -2.59 -2.28
C VAL A 110 7.58 -3.55 -1.61
N ASP A 111 7.99 -3.24 -0.38
CA ASP A 111 8.81 -4.14 0.42
C ASP A 111 8.03 -5.36 0.94
N SER A 112 8.72 -6.25 1.67
CA SER A 112 8.11 -7.45 2.25
C SER A 112 7.06 -7.17 3.32
N SER A 113 6.99 -5.94 3.83
CA SER A 113 5.99 -5.46 4.79
C SER A 113 4.84 -4.73 4.10
N GLY A 114 4.82 -4.66 2.77
CA GLY A 114 3.80 -3.99 1.99
C GLY A 114 3.96 -2.47 1.94
N LEU A 115 5.10 -1.92 2.30
CA LEU A 115 5.36 -0.48 2.26
C LEU A 115 5.96 -0.05 0.93
N GLY A 116 5.54 1.10 0.43
CA GLY A 116 6.03 1.68 -0.82
C GLY A 116 5.94 3.20 -0.84
N SER A 117 6.46 3.80 -1.89
CA SER A 117 6.33 5.23 -2.14
C SER A 117 6.07 5.48 -3.62
N LEU A 118 5.15 6.38 -3.91
CA LEU A 118 4.85 6.79 -5.28
C LEU A 118 6.04 7.56 -5.83
N ASP A 119 6.24 7.51 -7.15
CA ASP A 119 7.31 8.23 -7.82
C ASP A 119 7.04 9.74 -7.91
N GLN A 120 7.91 10.45 -8.61
CA GLN A 120 7.78 11.90 -8.84
C GLN A 120 6.53 12.31 -9.64
N PHE A 121 5.87 11.37 -10.30
CA PHE A 121 4.63 11.56 -11.04
C PHE A 121 3.40 11.09 -10.26
N GLY A 122 3.59 10.60 -9.03
CA GLY A 122 2.50 10.07 -8.25
C GLY A 122 2.02 8.72 -8.78
N ALA A 123 2.93 7.86 -9.23
CA ALA A 123 2.63 6.50 -9.67
C ALA A 123 3.47 5.48 -8.91
N LEU A 124 2.85 4.35 -8.56
CA LEU A 124 3.55 3.15 -8.11
C LEU A 124 2.92 1.95 -8.80
N THR A 125 3.65 1.37 -9.74
CA THR A 125 3.21 0.21 -10.51
C THR A 125 3.80 -1.08 -9.94
N ASN A 126 3.31 -2.23 -10.41
CA ASN A 126 3.88 -3.54 -10.09
C ASN A 126 3.92 -3.82 -8.57
N ILE A 127 2.86 -3.46 -7.86
CA ILE A 127 2.62 -3.90 -6.48
C ILE A 127 2.20 -5.37 -6.56
N ARG A 128 2.95 -6.27 -5.93
CA ARG A 128 2.69 -7.71 -6.03
C ARG A 128 2.28 -8.32 -4.70
N ILE A 129 1.27 -9.19 -4.76
CA ILE A 129 0.79 -9.94 -3.60
C ILE A 129 0.81 -11.43 -3.94
N GLY A 130 1.63 -12.17 -3.19
CA GLY A 130 1.67 -13.62 -3.20
C GLY A 130 0.87 -14.22 -2.05
N ALA A 131 0.58 -15.51 -2.12
CA ALA A 131 -0.10 -16.20 -1.03
C ALA A 131 0.12 -17.71 -1.02
N THR A 132 -0.28 -18.36 0.08
CA THR A 132 -0.28 -19.81 0.24
C THR A 132 -1.71 -20.34 0.33
N ALA A 133 -2.06 -21.29 -0.53
CA ALA A 133 -3.29 -22.05 -0.47
C ALA A 133 -3.05 -23.42 0.17
N ALA A 134 -3.78 -23.71 1.25
CA ALA A 134 -3.76 -25.01 1.91
C ALA A 134 -4.74 -25.98 1.24
N VAL A 135 -4.19 -26.99 0.57
CA VAL A 135 -4.92 -28.08 -0.09
C VAL A 135 -4.84 -29.33 0.76
N LYS A 136 -5.97 -30.01 0.98
CA LYS A 136 -6.06 -31.26 1.73
C LYS A 136 -6.24 -32.42 0.76
N SER A 137 -5.82 -33.61 1.17
CA SER A 137 -6.07 -34.85 0.40
C SER A 137 -7.55 -35.14 0.14
N SER A 138 -8.46 -34.63 0.99
CA SER A 138 -9.90 -34.73 0.80
C SER A 138 -10.48 -33.73 -0.20
N ASN A 139 -9.68 -32.77 -0.68
CA ASN A 139 -10.12 -31.82 -1.69
C ASN A 139 -10.23 -32.49 -3.06
N ILE A 140 -11.19 -32.05 -3.88
CA ILE A 140 -11.39 -32.57 -5.24
C ILE A 140 -10.58 -31.76 -6.26
N PRO A 141 -10.22 -32.33 -7.42
CA PRO A 141 -9.55 -31.56 -8.47
C PRO A 141 -10.49 -30.51 -9.05
N GLY A 142 -9.92 -29.37 -9.47
CA GLY A 142 -10.66 -28.37 -10.23
C GLY A 142 -10.14 -26.95 -10.05
N SER A 143 -10.84 -26.01 -10.69
CA SER A 143 -10.60 -24.58 -10.51
C SER A 143 -11.29 -24.11 -9.24
N TYR A 144 -10.52 -23.53 -8.34
CA TYR A 144 -11.03 -22.90 -7.13
C TYR A 144 -11.04 -21.38 -7.33
N SER A 145 -12.06 -20.71 -6.84
CA SER A 145 -12.15 -19.25 -6.87
C SER A 145 -12.70 -18.71 -5.56
N GLY A 146 -12.33 -17.49 -5.23
CA GLY A 146 -12.78 -16.76 -4.07
C GLY A 146 -12.40 -15.29 -4.23
N SER A 147 -12.94 -14.45 -3.35
CA SER A 147 -12.59 -13.03 -3.30
C SER A 147 -12.00 -12.68 -1.94
N GLY A 148 -11.08 -11.73 -1.96
CA GLY A 148 -10.52 -11.10 -0.77
C GLY A 148 -10.36 -9.61 -1.03
N THR A 149 -10.13 -8.85 0.04
CA THR A 149 -9.98 -7.40 -0.06
C THR A 149 -8.54 -7.01 0.24
N VAL A 150 -7.91 -6.40 -0.77
CA VAL A 150 -6.65 -5.66 -0.63
C VAL A 150 -6.99 -4.23 -0.23
N ARG A 151 -6.32 -3.73 0.80
CA ARG A 151 -6.39 -2.35 1.25
C ARG A 151 -5.05 -1.69 0.95
N ILE A 152 -5.11 -0.57 0.25
CA ILE A 152 -3.95 0.31 0.10
C ILE A 152 -4.27 1.60 0.86
N ILE A 153 -3.45 1.92 1.84
CA ILE A 153 -3.57 3.13 2.66
C ILE A 153 -2.57 4.13 2.12
N TYR A 154 -3.08 5.32 1.85
CA TYR A 154 -2.35 6.47 1.39
C TYR A 154 -2.02 7.36 2.59
N GLN A 155 -0.75 7.75 2.76
CA GLN A 155 -0.24 8.47 3.94
C GLN A 155 0.16 9.91 3.62
#